data_AF-A0A9E3D7X1-F1
#
_entry.id   AF-A0A9E3D7X1-F1
#
_cell.length_a   1.000
_cell.length_b   1.000
_cell.length_c   1.000
_cell.angle_alpha   90.00
_cell.angle_beta   90.00
_cell.angle_gamma   90.00
#
_symmetry.space_group_name_H-M   'P 1'
#
loop_
_entity.id
_entity.type
_entity.pdbx_description
1 polymer ?
#
loop_
_entity_poly.entity_id
_entity_poly.type
_entity_poly.pdbx_seq_one_letter_code
_entity_poly.pdbx_strand_id
1 'polypeptide(L)'
;MKQPIASRTGKLSLAALALILTQLPAGPAKADPISVFVGYADNLRSSGFFPSPWLGAPGVVSQSSAAQTFDSGAIRLDNTSASAITISNFQVFFPSNNSTYTIWNSLLIPAGGIGIFTQNNGNDTQFDTSDFGVFGGLPPSNLNPNNPVGTNLIGGCSSPAALMTAGQVATCNSTVPVISFSENGGPIESFSDTGHILDTGEWDFVNNSLFGEDGNESINWNAIGGSSRGGSVPEPASLALLGTALIGYAAARRRQQA
;
A
#
# COMPACT_ATOMS: atom_id res chain seq x y z
N MET A 1 -84.40 -2.64 -21.39
CA MET A 1 -83.24 -2.01 -22.06
C MET A 1 -82.12 -1.90 -21.03
N LYS A 2 -80.95 -2.48 -21.32
CA LYS A 2 -79.82 -2.68 -20.40
C LYS A 2 -79.24 -1.38 -19.84
N GLN A 3 -78.95 -1.33 -18.54
CA GLN A 3 -77.72 -0.71 -18.00
C GLN A 3 -77.28 -1.42 -16.69
N PRO A 4 -75.97 -1.69 -16.48
CA PRO A 4 -75.47 -2.41 -15.31
C PRO A 4 -75.00 -1.48 -14.19
N ILE A 5 -75.14 -1.91 -12.93
CA ILE A 5 -74.49 -1.29 -11.75
C ILE A 5 -73.38 -2.23 -11.26
N ALA A 6 -72.22 -1.62 -11.03
CA ALA A 6 -70.91 -2.24 -10.91
C ALA A 6 -70.71 -3.17 -9.70
N SER A 7 -70.00 -4.27 -9.96
CA SER A 7 -69.39 -5.18 -8.98
C SER A 7 -68.18 -4.51 -8.32
N ARG A 8 -68.14 -4.46 -6.98
CA ARG A 8 -66.96 -4.07 -6.19
C ARG A 8 -66.07 -5.28 -6.00
N THR A 9 -64.96 -5.33 -6.73
CA THR A 9 -63.82 -6.21 -6.43
C THR A 9 -63.01 -5.65 -5.25
N GLY A 10 -63.05 -6.36 -4.12
CA GLY A 10 -62.18 -6.09 -2.98
C GLY A 10 -60.75 -6.52 -3.27
N LYS A 11 -59.81 -5.57 -3.23
CA LYS A 11 -58.37 -5.81 -3.30
C LYS A 11 -57.88 -6.21 -1.90
N LEU A 12 -57.48 -7.47 -1.70
CA LEU A 12 -56.62 -7.85 -0.58
C LEU A 12 -55.17 -7.56 -0.99
N SER A 13 -54.56 -6.53 -0.40
CA SER A 13 -53.13 -6.25 -0.55
C SER A 13 -52.30 -7.29 0.19
N LEU A 14 -51.46 -8.02 -0.55
CA LEU A 14 -50.28 -8.71 -0.02
C LEU A 14 -49.30 -7.66 0.51
N ALA A 15 -49.40 -7.32 1.80
CA ALA A 15 -48.45 -6.42 2.44
C ALA A 15 -48.25 -6.84 3.91
N ALA A 16 -47.74 -8.05 4.14
CA ALA A 16 -47.27 -8.46 5.46
C ALA A 16 -46.44 -9.76 5.37
N LEU A 17 -45.22 -9.72 4.83
CA LEU A 17 -44.20 -10.69 5.24
C LEU A 17 -42.79 -10.20 4.90
N ALA A 18 -41.92 -10.24 5.92
CA ALA A 18 -40.47 -10.17 5.86
C ALA A 18 -39.81 -8.81 5.58
N LEU A 19 -39.80 -7.93 6.58
CA LEU A 19 -38.65 -7.03 6.78
C LEU A 19 -38.42 -6.76 8.28
N ILE A 20 -38.07 -7.81 9.02
CA ILE A 20 -37.33 -7.66 10.28
C ILE A 20 -35.91 -8.07 9.97
N LEU A 21 -35.19 -7.21 9.24
CA LEU A 21 -33.74 -7.22 9.24
C LEU A 21 -33.35 -6.57 10.57
N THR A 22 -32.87 -7.40 11.48
CA THR A 22 -32.30 -7.02 12.76
C THR A 22 -31.27 -5.92 12.57
N GLN A 23 -31.59 -4.73 13.07
CA GLN A 23 -30.62 -3.66 13.33
C GLN A 23 -29.69 -4.15 14.44
N LEU A 24 -28.68 -4.94 14.07
CA LEU A 24 -27.48 -5.07 14.88
C LEU A 24 -26.86 -3.67 14.92
N PRO A 25 -26.65 -3.06 16.10
CA PRO A 25 -25.86 -1.85 16.18
C PRO A 25 -24.47 -2.21 15.66
N ALA A 26 -24.09 -1.64 14.51
CA ALA A 26 -22.70 -1.60 14.12
C ALA A 26 -21.97 -0.86 15.25
N GLY A 27 -21.20 -1.61 16.05
CA GLY A 27 -20.29 -0.99 17.01
C GLY A 27 -19.42 0.02 16.28
N PRO A 28 -18.93 1.09 16.95
CA PRO A 28 -17.99 1.99 16.31
C PRO A 28 -16.84 1.15 15.76
N ALA A 29 -16.63 1.22 14.45
CA ALA A 29 -15.45 0.63 13.83
C ALA A 29 -14.25 1.31 14.51
N LYS A 30 -13.54 0.56 15.35
CA LYS A 30 -12.27 1.01 15.89
C LYS A 30 -11.34 1.10 14.69
N ALA A 31 -10.91 2.32 14.34
CA ALA A 31 -9.85 2.49 13.36
C ALA A 31 -8.65 1.65 13.82
N ASP A 32 -8.10 0.86 12.90
CA ASP A 32 -6.86 0.14 13.15
C ASP A 32 -5.79 1.18 13.55
N PRO A 33 -5.13 1.03 14.72
CA PRO A 33 -4.11 1.98 15.14
C PRO A 33 -2.91 2.03 14.20
N ILE A 34 -2.77 1.09 13.26
CA ILE A 34 -1.64 1.00 12.33
C ILE A 34 -2.11 1.23 10.88
N SER A 35 -1.37 2.08 10.16
CA SER A 35 -1.45 2.11 8.69
C SER A 35 -0.20 1.47 8.09
N VAL A 36 -0.39 0.54 7.15
CA VAL A 36 0.68 -0.22 6.50
C VAL A 36 0.97 0.36 5.12
N PHE A 37 2.23 0.65 4.87
CA PHE A 37 2.75 1.14 3.59
C PHE A 37 3.91 0.29 3.12
N VAL A 38 4.07 0.21 1.80
CA VAL A 38 5.15 -0.51 1.12
C VAL A 38 5.87 0.42 0.16
N GLY A 39 7.15 0.18 -0.05
CA GLY A 39 8.00 0.94 -0.96
C GLY A 39 9.25 0.14 -1.31
N TYR A 40 10.10 0.73 -2.13
CA TYR A 40 11.41 0.19 -2.48
C TYR A 40 12.42 1.32 -2.42
N ALA A 41 13.59 1.07 -1.82
CA ALA A 41 14.62 2.05 -1.61
C ALA A 41 15.90 1.62 -2.32
N ASP A 42 16.31 2.42 -3.31
CA ASP A 42 17.58 2.26 -4.01
C ASP A 42 18.39 3.55 -3.89
N ASN A 43 19.49 3.49 -3.13
CA ASN A 43 20.54 4.51 -3.13
C ASN A 43 21.92 3.91 -3.49
N LEU A 44 21.96 2.63 -3.86
CA LEU A 44 23.14 2.01 -4.49
C LEU A 44 23.44 2.71 -5.81
N ARG A 45 22.41 3.23 -6.47
CA ARG A 45 22.47 3.93 -7.76
C ARG A 45 22.01 5.37 -7.63
N SER A 46 22.32 6.18 -8.65
CA SER A 46 21.89 7.58 -8.70
C SER A 46 20.37 7.65 -8.83
N SER A 47 19.71 8.00 -7.72
CA SER A 47 18.26 8.05 -7.65
C SER A 47 17.70 9.45 -7.92
N GLY A 48 16.62 9.53 -8.72
CA GLY A 48 15.86 10.77 -8.94
C GLY A 48 14.85 11.07 -7.82
N PHE A 49 14.48 10.07 -7.03
CA PHE A 49 13.60 10.18 -5.87
C PHE A 49 13.74 8.97 -4.94
N PHE A 50 13.53 9.19 -3.65
CA PHE A 50 13.70 8.17 -2.62
C PHE A 50 12.47 8.18 -1.69
N PRO A 51 12.07 7.07 -1.05
CA PRO A 51 10.90 7.07 -0.19
C PRO A 51 11.01 8.11 0.91
N SER A 52 9.95 8.90 1.14
CA SER A 52 9.96 9.96 2.14
C SER A 52 8.65 9.98 2.94
N PRO A 53 8.69 10.03 4.29
CA PRO A 53 9.88 10.11 5.15
C PRO A 53 10.73 8.83 5.11
N TRP A 54 12.01 8.96 5.44
CA TRP A 54 12.97 7.85 5.52
C TRP A 54 13.66 7.78 6.89
N LEU A 55 14.55 6.81 7.04
CA LEU A 55 15.45 6.66 8.18
C LEU A 55 16.18 7.96 8.50
N GLY A 56 16.22 8.31 9.79
CA GLY A 56 16.81 9.56 10.28
C GLY A 56 15.87 10.77 10.28
N ALA A 57 14.70 10.68 9.63
CA ALA A 57 13.69 11.73 9.73
C ALA A 57 13.05 11.79 11.14
N PRO A 58 12.57 12.96 11.59
CA PRO A 58 11.90 13.08 12.88
C PRO A 58 10.70 12.13 13.02
N GLY A 59 10.61 11.43 14.15
CA GLY A 59 9.52 10.50 14.45
C GLY A 59 9.64 9.12 13.78
N VAL A 60 10.69 8.87 12.99
CA VAL A 60 10.97 7.57 12.37
C VAL A 60 11.88 6.73 13.27
N VAL A 61 11.49 5.48 13.51
CA VAL A 61 12.29 4.45 14.17
C VAL A 61 12.53 3.27 13.24
N SER A 62 13.71 2.65 13.35
CA SER A 62 14.09 1.48 12.57
C SER A 62 15.24 0.74 13.24
N GLN A 63 15.43 -0.52 12.84
CA GLN A 63 16.62 -1.30 13.15
C GLN A 63 17.74 -1.09 12.11
N SER A 64 17.43 -0.44 11.00
CA SER A 64 18.34 -0.14 9.92
C SER A 64 19.01 1.22 10.12
N SER A 65 20.29 1.33 9.73
CA SER A 65 21.01 2.60 9.78
C SER A 65 20.67 3.46 8.56
N ALA A 66 20.43 4.77 8.76
CA ALA A 66 20.25 5.70 7.64
C ALA A 66 21.52 5.88 6.78
N ALA A 67 22.70 5.48 7.29
CA ALA A 67 23.98 5.66 6.62
C ALA A 67 24.39 4.48 5.71
N GLN A 68 23.60 3.41 5.65
CA GLN A 68 23.91 2.26 4.80
C GLN A 68 23.41 2.47 3.37
N THR A 69 23.93 1.65 2.47
CA THR A 69 23.42 1.53 1.11
C THR A 69 22.18 0.66 1.09
N PHE A 70 21.21 1.03 0.27
CA PHE A 70 19.92 0.40 0.07
C PHE A 70 19.76 -0.02 -1.37
N ASP A 71 19.38 -1.28 -1.53
CA ASP A 71 18.76 -1.84 -2.72
C ASP A 71 17.73 -2.85 -2.22
N SER A 72 16.59 -2.35 -1.73
CA SER A 72 15.75 -3.17 -0.88
C SER A 72 14.30 -2.71 -0.81
N GLY A 73 13.41 -3.71 -0.70
CA GLY A 73 12.05 -3.50 -0.25
C GLY A 73 11.99 -2.80 1.11
N ALA A 74 10.90 -2.07 1.34
CA ALA A 74 10.69 -1.38 2.60
C ALA A 74 9.22 -1.41 3.00
N ILE A 75 8.98 -1.65 4.29
CA ILE A 75 7.66 -1.58 4.90
C ILE A 75 7.67 -0.42 5.89
N ARG A 76 6.67 0.44 5.80
CA ARG A 76 6.43 1.53 6.73
C ARG A 76 5.14 1.28 7.50
N LEU A 77 5.21 1.36 8.82
CA LEU A 77 4.08 1.31 9.73
C LEU A 77 3.90 2.66 10.40
N ASP A 78 2.73 3.26 10.24
CA ASP A 78 2.38 4.50 10.94
C ASP A 78 1.52 4.17 12.16
N ASN A 79 2.02 4.49 13.35
CA ASN A 79 1.26 4.40 14.58
C ASN A 79 0.37 5.64 14.73
N THR A 80 -0.89 5.52 14.33
CA THR A 80 -1.88 6.60 14.41
C THR A 80 -2.53 6.72 15.79
N SER A 81 -2.18 5.83 16.73
CA SER A 81 -2.75 5.82 18.07
C SER A 81 -2.10 6.84 19.02
N ALA A 82 -2.76 7.06 20.16
CA ALA A 82 -2.26 7.92 21.23
C ALA A 82 -1.25 7.21 22.16
N SER A 83 -0.87 5.96 21.88
CA SER A 83 0.04 5.16 22.71
C SER A 83 1.14 4.55 21.87
N ALA A 84 2.30 4.25 22.47
CA ALA A 84 3.33 3.52 21.74
C ALA A 84 2.85 2.08 21.46
N ILE A 85 3.21 1.54 20.31
CA ILE A 85 2.93 0.15 19.92
C ILE A 85 4.25 -0.61 19.78
N THR A 86 4.26 -1.87 20.16
CA THR A 86 5.39 -2.77 19.93
C THR A 86 5.04 -3.73 18.81
N ILE A 87 5.86 -3.74 17.76
CA ILE A 87 5.74 -4.67 16.64
C ILE A 87 6.72 -5.81 16.85
N SER A 88 6.24 -7.04 16.77
CA SER A 88 7.04 -8.25 16.99
C SER A 88 6.65 -9.36 16.02
N ASN A 89 7.45 -10.44 15.95
CA ASN A 89 7.21 -11.56 15.02
C ASN A 89 7.04 -11.10 13.56
N PHE A 90 7.81 -10.07 13.16
CA PHE A 90 7.68 -9.48 11.83
C PHE A 90 8.29 -10.41 10.78
N GLN A 91 7.51 -10.71 9.76
CA GLN A 91 7.93 -11.51 8.64
C GLN A 91 7.32 -11.01 7.32
N VAL A 92 8.01 -11.29 6.22
CA VAL A 92 7.47 -11.09 4.86
C VAL A 92 7.64 -12.38 4.08
N PHE A 93 6.56 -12.88 3.50
CA PHE A 93 6.53 -14.08 2.67
C PHE A 93 6.34 -13.70 1.20
N PHE A 94 7.17 -14.27 0.33
CA PHE A 94 7.08 -14.14 -1.12
C PHE A 94 6.68 -15.50 -1.72
N PRO A 95 5.42 -15.68 -2.12
CA PRO A 95 4.98 -16.94 -2.71
C PRO A 95 5.66 -17.25 -4.06
N SER A 96 6.10 -16.22 -4.79
CA SER A 96 6.80 -16.33 -6.09
C SER A 96 8.02 -17.25 -6.04
N ASN A 97 8.80 -17.18 -4.97
CA ASN A 97 10.02 -17.97 -4.76
C ASN A 97 9.99 -18.80 -3.47
N ASN A 98 8.84 -18.83 -2.77
CA ASN A 98 8.63 -19.51 -1.49
C ASN A 98 9.64 -19.08 -0.40
N SER A 99 10.05 -17.80 -0.39
CA SER A 99 10.97 -17.26 0.61
C SER A 99 10.22 -16.52 1.73
N THR A 100 10.71 -16.67 2.96
CA THR A 100 10.22 -15.92 4.12
C THR A 100 11.37 -15.17 4.77
N TYR A 101 11.24 -13.85 4.86
CA TYR A 101 12.19 -12.96 5.52
C TYR A 101 11.75 -12.71 6.96
N THR A 102 12.62 -13.02 7.92
CA THR A 102 12.38 -12.87 9.38
C THR A 102 13.51 -12.08 10.04
N ILE A 103 14.06 -11.10 9.32
CA ILE A 103 15.31 -10.43 9.69
C ILE A 103 15.15 -9.38 10.80
N TRP A 104 13.92 -8.98 11.12
CA TRP A 104 13.64 -7.90 12.07
C TRP A 104 13.29 -8.42 13.47
N ASN A 105 13.87 -7.78 14.47
CA ASN A 105 13.52 -7.97 15.88
C ASN A 105 12.27 -7.17 16.26
N SER A 106 11.91 -7.20 17.54
CA SER A 106 10.85 -6.33 18.07
C SER A 106 11.22 -4.84 17.94
N LEU A 107 10.27 -4.01 17.53
CA LEU A 107 10.42 -2.56 17.38
C LEU A 107 9.29 -1.81 18.08
N LEU A 108 9.65 -0.87 18.97
CA LEU A 108 8.71 0.04 19.61
C LEU A 108 8.51 1.28 18.72
N ILE A 109 7.29 1.51 18.25
CA ILE A 109 6.90 2.69 17.48
C ILE A 109 6.17 3.66 18.43
N PRO A 110 6.71 4.87 18.68
CA PRO A 110 6.06 5.87 19.54
C PRO A 110 4.65 6.24 19.06
N ALA A 111 3.82 6.80 19.94
CA ALA A 111 2.53 7.37 19.58
C ALA A 111 2.69 8.45 18.49
N GLY A 112 1.94 8.36 17.39
CA GLY A 112 2.09 9.24 16.23
C GLY A 112 3.38 9.04 15.43
N GLY A 113 4.19 8.02 15.76
CA GLY A 113 5.47 7.72 15.14
C GLY A 113 5.38 6.78 13.95
N ILE A 114 6.53 6.58 13.31
CA ILE A 114 6.69 5.77 12.10
C ILE A 114 7.74 4.68 12.35
N GLY A 115 7.41 3.42 12.07
CA GLY A 115 8.37 2.32 12.01
C GLY A 115 8.73 1.99 10.57
N ILE A 116 10.02 1.88 10.24
CA ILE A 116 10.47 1.41 8.92
C ILE A 116 11.23 0.09 9.07
N PHE A 117 10.82 -0.91 8.30
CA PHE A 117 11.41 -2.25 8.22
C PHE A 117 11.95 -2.46 6.81
N THR A 118 13.27 -2.58 6.69
CA THR A 118 14.01 -2.81 5.43
C THR A 118 15.28 -3.61 5.76
N GLN A 119 16.19 -3.87 4.81
CA GLN A 119 17.48 -4.51 5.10
C GLN A 119 18.17 -3.92 6.35
N ASN A 120 18.79 -4.75 7.19
CA ASN A 120 19.24 -4.34 8.53
C ASN A 120 20.65 -4.80 8.93
N ASN A 121 21.42 -5.37 8.00
CA ASN A 121 22.81 -5.76 8.24
C ASN A 121 23.81 -5.05 7.32
N GLY A 122 23.38 -4.02 6.58
CA GLY A 122 24.20 -3.30 5.61
C GLY A 122 24.60 -4.08 4.35
N ASN A 123 24.09 -5.32 4.18
CA ASN A 123 24.16 -6.05 2.93
C ASN A 123 22.95 -5.64 2.07
N ASP A 124 23.22 -5.08 0.89
CA ASP A 124 22.21 -4.69 -0.10
C ASP A 124 21.35 -5.88 -0.52
N THR A 125 21.93 -7.07 -0.64
CA THR A 125 21.18 -8.27 -1.07
C THR A 125 20.29 -8.91 0.00
N GLN A 126 20.16 -8.35 1.21
CA GLN A 126 19.47 -9.04 2.32
C GLN A 126 17.95 -9.06 2.13
N PHE A 127 17.41 -8.01 1.51
CA PHE A 127 15.99 -7.85 1.22
C PHE A 127 15.81 -7.07 -0.09
N ASP A 128 16.74 -7.34 -1.01
CA ASP A 128 16.62 -7.05 -2.44
C ASP A 128 15.66 -8.09 -3.02
N THR A 129 14.51 -7.61 -3.47
CA THR A 129 13.37 -8.44 -3.83
C THR A 129 12.95 -8.25 -5.27
N SER A 130 13.64 -7.37 -6.01
CA SER A 130 13.40 -7.16 -7.44
C SER A 130 13.96 -8.31 -8.29
N ASP A 131 14.99 -8.99 -7.82
CA ASP A 131 15.71 -10.07 -8.52
C ASP A 131 14.93 -11.39 -8.73
N PHE A 132 13.79 -11.59 -8.06
CA PHE A 132 13.12 -12.90 -7.97
C PHE A 132 11.73 -12.99 -8.63
N GLY A 133 11.47 -12.14 -9.62
CA GLY A 133 10.18 -12.06 -10.32
C GLY A 133 9.71 -13.37 -10.98
N VAL A 134 8.39 -13.62 -10.98
CA VAL A 134 7.76 -14.83 -11.55
C VAL A 134 7.84 -14.85 -13.07
N PHE A 135 7.91 -13.67 -13.67
CA PHE A 135 8.18 -13.49 -15.08
C PHE A 135 9.69 -13.44 -15.44
N GLY A 136 10.57 -13.57 -14.44
CA GLY A 136 12.02 -13.40 -14.57
C GLY A 136 12.42 -11.96 -14.90
N GLY A 137 13.71 -11.71 -15.15
CA GLY A 137 14.22 -10.37 -15.53
C GLY A 137 13.76 -9.85 -16.91
N LEU A 138 12.82 -10.52 -17.58
CA LEU A 138 12.26 -10.15 -18.88
C LEU A 138 10.77 -10.52 -18.96
N PRO A 139 9.86 -9.75 -18.34
CA PRO A 139 8.45 -10.07 -18.39
C PRO A 139 7.83 -9.85 -19.78
N PRO A 140 6.62 -10.39 -19.97
CA PRO A 140 5.88 -10.22 -21.21
C PRO A 140 5.79 -8.75 -21.64
N SER A 141 6.00 -8.50 -22.94
CA SER A 141 6.05 -7.13 -23.50
C SER A 141 4.86 -6.23 -23.16
N ASN A 142 3.67 -6.81 -22.92
CA ASN A 142 2.47 -6.07 -22.52
C ASN A 142 2.51 -5.55 -21.08
N LEU A 143 3.44 -6.05 -20.26
CA LEU A 143 3.65 -5.67 -18.84
C LEU A 143 4.97 -4.92 -18.64
N ASN A 144 5.63 -4.49 -19.72
CA ASN A 144 6.82 -3.65 -19.61
C ASN A 144 6.45 -2.28 -18.97
N PRO A 145 7.24 -1.76 -18.02
CA PRO A 145 7.03 -0.43 -17.42
C PRO A 145 6.79 0.70 -18.45
N ASN A 146 7.46 0.64 -19.60
CA ASN A 146 7.37 1.65 -20.65
C ASN A 146 6.47 1.25 -21.83
N ASN A 147 5.46 0.40 -21.57
CA ASN A 147 4.52 -0.01 -22.61
C ASN A 147 3.77 1.21 -23.22
N PRO A 148 3.83 1.40 -24.56
CA PRO A 148 3.16 2.52 -25.24
C PRO A 148 1.62 2.44 -25.23
N VAL A 149 1.05 1.28 -24.91
CA VAL A 149 -0.41 1.04 -24.80
C VAL A 149 -0.97 1.46 -23.43
N GLY A 150 -0.09 1.68 -22.45
CA GLY A 150 -0.44 2.17 -21.12
C GLY A 150 0.82 2.23 -20.26
N THR A 151 1.19 3.42 -19.80
CA THR A 151 2.35 3.59 -18.93
C THR A 151 1.99 3.14 -17.52
N ASN A 152 2.68 2.13 -16.97
CA ASN A 152 2.79 1.99 -15.52
C ASN A 152 4.27 2.06 -15.19
N LEU A 153 4.68 2.96 -14.30
CA LEU A 153 6.10 3.23 -14.10
C LEU A 153 6.85 2.06 -13.42
N ILE A 154 6.14 0.97 -13.06
CA ILE A 154 6.67 -0.22 -12.35
C ILE A 154 6.71 -1.50 -13.24
N GLY A 155 5.78 -1.71 -14.16
CA GLY A 155 5.69 -2.96 -14.93
C GLY A 155 5.01 -4.13 -14.20
N GLY A 156 5.16 -5.32 -14.80
CA GLY A 156 4.78 -6.65 -14.33
C GLY A 156 3.44 -6.73 -13.59
N CYS A 157 3.42 -7.32 -12.40
CA CYS A 157 2.18 -7.51 -11.63
C CYS A 157 1.58 -6.22 -11.04
N SER A 158 2.34 -5.12 -11.02
CA SER A 158 1.83 -3.78 -10.73
C SER A 158 1.13 -3.13 -11.92
N SER A 159 1.09 -3.78 -13.09
CA SER A 159 0.43 -3.26 -14.30
C SER A 159 -1.09 -3.22 -14.15
N PRO A 160 -1.78 -2.29 -14.82
CA PRO A 160 -3.24 -2.32 -14.89
C PRO A 160 -3.75 -3.65 -15.43
N ALA A 161 -4.75 -4.24 -14.78
CA ALA A 161 -5.35 -5.52 -15.20
C ALA A 161 -5.85 -5.51 -16.66
N ALA A 162 -6.19 -4.34 -17.22
CA ALA A 162 -6.58 -4.18 -18.62
C ALA A 162 -5.46 -4.52 -19.62
N LEU A 163 -4.20 -4.46 -19.19
CA LEU A 163 -3.05 -4.86 -20.00
C LEU A 163 -2.73 -6.36 -19.87
N MET A 164 -3.32 -7.06 -18.90
CA MET A 164 -3.00 -8.45 -18.59
C MET A 164 -3.93 -9.44 -19.31
N THR A 165 -3.39 -10.58 -19.71
CA THR A 165 -4.16 -11.77 -20.06
C THR A 165 -4.74 -12.43 -18.79
N ALA A 166 -5.77 -13.26 -18.94
CA ALA A 166 -6.35 -13.99 -17.81
C ALA A 166 -5.32 -14.87 -17.06
N GLY A 167 -4.35 -15.45 -17.79
CA GLY A 167 -3.26 -16.22 -17.19
C GLY A 167 -2.33 -15.36 -16.33
N GLN A 168 -1.96 -14.17 -16.82
CA GLN A 168 -1.12 -13.23 -16.06
C GLN A 168 -1.82 -12.74 -14.79
N VAL A 169 -3.12 -12.42 -14.86
CA VAL A 169 -3.90 -12.05 -13.67
C VAL A 169 -3.89 -13.17 -12.63
N ALA A 170 -4.08 -14.43 -13.06
CA ALA A 170 -4.04 -15.57 -12.15
C ALA A 170 -2.66 -15.75 -11.51
N THR A 171 -1.58 -15.58 -12.28
CA THR A 171 -0.21 -15.62 -11.76
C THR A 171 0.03 -14.55 -10.71
N CYS A 172 -0.28 -13.29 -11.00
CA CYS A 172 -0.08 -12.18 -10.04
C CYS A 172 -0.88 -12.39 -8.74
N ASN A 173 -2.15 -12.78 -8.87
CA ASN A 173 -2.96 -13.09 -7.68
C ASN A 173 -2.42 -14.24 -6.82
N SER A 174 -1.66 -15.18 -7.41
CA SER A 174 -1.09 -16.31 -6.69
C SER A 174 0.27 -16.02 -6.05
N THR A 175 0.87 -14.86 -6.35
CA THR A 175 2.27 -14.53 -6.03
C THR A 175 2.40 -13.28 -5.16
N VAL A 176 1.26 -12.70 -4.76
CA VAL A 176 1.16 -11.52 -3.89
C VAL A 176 2.02 -11.66 -2.62
N PRO A 177 3.00 -10.77 -2.38
CA PRO A 177 3.76 -10.74 -1.14
C PRO A 177 2.86 -10.52 0.08
N VAL A 178 3.19 -11.16 1.20
CA VAL A 178 2.42 -11.08 2.44
C VAL A 178 3.29 -10.63 3.59
N ILE A 179 2.92 -9.51 4.22
CA ILE A 179 3.52 -8.99 5.45
C ILE A 179 2.74 -9.57 6.63
N SER A 180 3.43 -10.07 7.65
CA SER A 180 2.78 -10.52 8.89
C SER A 180 3.55 -10.05 10.12
N PHE A 181 2.83 -9.62 11.16
CA PHE A 181 3.43 -9.24 12.44
C PHE A 181 2.40 -9.28 13.57
N SER A 182 2.88 -9.18 14.81
CA SER A 182 2.06 -9.07 16.03
C SER A 182 2.17 -7.67 16.61
N GLU A 183 1.03 -7.02 16.84
CA GLU A 183 0.94 -5.76 17.60
C GLU A 183 0.79 -6.05 19.09
N ASN A 184 1.70 -5.49 19.91
CA ASN A 184 1.66 -5.55 21.37
C ASN A 184 1.56 -6.98 21.95
N GLY A 185 2.12 -7.97 21.24
CA GLY A 185 2.05 -9.38 21.60
C GLY A 185 0.68 -10.03 21.35
N GLY A 186 -0.22 -9.36 20.62
CA GLY A 186 -1.49 -9.90 20.18
C GLY A 186 -1.36 -10.96 19.06
N PRO A 187 -2.48 -11.41 18.48
CA PRO A 187 -2.47 -12.30 17.32
C PRO A 187 -1.62 -11.75 16.16
N ILE A 188 -1.10 -12.65 15.33
CA ILE A 188 -0.44 -12.25 14.09
C ILE A 188 -1.50 -11.76 13.11
N GLU A 189 -1.30 -10.54 12.62
CA GLU A 189 -2.07 -9.94 11.53
C GLU A 189 -1.30 -10.10 10.23
N SER A 190 -2.00 -10.06 9.09
CA SER A 190 -1.39 -10.23 7.78
C SER A 190 -1.99 -9.31 6.74
N PHE A 191 -1.12 -8.75 5.91
CA PHE A 191 -1.44 -7.75 4.91
C PHE A 191 -0.84 -8.20 3.57
N SER A 192 -1.69 -8.25 2.54
CA SER A 192 -1.29 -8.65 1.19
C SER A 192 -0.91 -7.43 0.37
N ASP A 193 0.30 -7.42 -0.17
CA ASP A 193 0.76 -6.38 -1.09
C ASP A 193 0.25 -6.64 -2.51
N THR A 194 -1.06 -6.50 -2.72
CA THR A 194 -1.70 -6.75 -4.03
C THR A 194 -1.21 -5.80 -5.13
N GLY A 195 -0.48 -4.75 -4.77
CA GLY A 195 0.14 -3.82 -5.69
C GLY A 195 1.50 -4.27 -6.19
N HIS A 196 2.06 -5.35 -5.63
CA HIS A 196 3.37 -5.89 -5.97
C HIS A 196 4.45 -4.80 -5.88
N ILE A 197 4.49 -4.04 -4.77
CA ILE A 197 5.52 -3.02 -4.58
C ILE A 197 6.78 -3.65 -3.98
N LEU A 198 6.60 -4.57 -3.03
CA LEU A 198 7.70 -5.23 -2.33
C LEU A 198 8.53 -6.11 -3.25
N ASP A 199 7.96 -6.70 -4.28
CA ASP A 199 8.66 -7.46 -5.31
C ASP A 199 8.87 -6.61 -6.59
N THR A 200 8.73 -5.28 -6.50
CA THR A 200 8.94 -4.31 -7.60
C THR A 200 8.14 -4.59 -8.87
N GLY A 201 6.95 -5.15 -8.72
CA GLY A 201 6.11 -5.58 -9.83
C GLY A 201 6.68 -6.81 -10.52
N GLU A 202 7.65 -7.49 -9.90
CA GLU A 202 8.49 -8.55 -10.44
C GLU A 202 9.51 -8.07 -11.49
N TRP A 203 9.97 -6.82 -11.37
CA TRP A 203 10.87 -6.16 -12.32
C TRP A 203 12.11 -5.56 -11.63
N ASP A 204 13.31 -5.94 -12.10
CA ASP A 204 14.59 -5.28 -11.77
C ASP A 204 14.83 -4.10 -12.73
N PHE A 205 14.75 -2.85 -12.23
CA PHE A 205 14.86 -1.63 -13.07
C PHE A 205 16.31 -1.22 -13.40
N VAL A 206 17.29 -2.03 -13.04
CA VAL A 206 18.71 -1.72 -13.22
C VAL A 206 19.23 -2.31 -14.53
N ASN A 207 18.64 -3.40 -14.99
CA ASN A 207 19.27 -4.29 -15.94
C ASN A 207 18.76 -4.16 -17.39
N ASN A 208 17.95 -3.15 -17.71
CA ASN A 208 17.31 -3.09 -19.01
C ASN A 208 17.16 -1.70 -19.63
N SER A 209 18.30 -1.14 -20.06
CA SER A 209 18.31 0.03 -20.95
C SER A 209 17.51 -0.17 -22.25
N LEU A 210 17.21 -1.42 -22.65
CA LEU A 210 16.38 -1.70 -23.83
C LEU A 210 14.93 -1.22 -23.65
N PHE A 211 14.49 -1.03 -22.41
CA PHE A 211 13.14 -0.61 -22.10
C PHE A 211 13.05 0.81 -21.58
N GLY A 212 14.13 1.61 -21.58
CA GLY A 212 14.07 3.03 -21.22
C GLY A 212 13.98 3.29 -19.72
N GLU A 213 14.54 2.38 -18.92
CA GLU A 213 14.68 2.53 -17.47
C GLU A 213 15.58 3.72 -17.12
N ASP A 214 15.31 4.33 -15.97
CA ASP A 214 16.10 5.43 -15.41
C ASP A 214 17.22 4.94 -14.47
N GLY A 215 17.37 3.62 -14.31
CA GLY A 215 18.46 2.99 -13.55
C GLY A 215 18.34 3.13 -12.02
N ASN A 216 17.14 3.40 -11.52
CA ASN A 216 16.85 3.58 -10.09
C ASN A 216 15.58 2.79 -9.72
N GLU A 217 15.69 1.87 -8.78
CA GLU A 217 14.56 1.00 -8.40
C GLU A 217 13.67 1.60 -7.31
N SER A 218 13.96 2.83 -6.88
CA SER A 218 13.16 3.47 -5.84
C SER A 218 11.67 3.52 -6.24
N ILE A 219 10.81 3.18 -5.27
CA ILE A 219 9.35 3.29 -5.34
C ILE A 219 8.91 3.97 -4.04
N ASN A 220 8.18 5.08 -4.16
CA ASN A 220 7.73 5.82 -2.98
C ASN A 220 6.69 5.01 -2.19
N TRP A 221 6.38 5.46 -0.97
CA TRP A 221 5.38 4.82 -0.13
C TRP A 221 4.02 4.72 -0.82
N ASN A 222 3.51 3.49 -0.92
CA ASN A 222 2.14 3.18 -1.28
C ASN A 222 1.44 2.66 -0.04
N ALA A 223 0.18 3.04 0.17
CA ALA A 223 -0.67 2.27 1.08
C ALA A 223 -0.70 0.82 0.58
N ILE A 224 -0.72 -0.15 1.50
CA ILE A 224 -0.71 -1.56 1.13
C ILE A 224 -1.79 -1.88 0.08
N GLY A 225 -1.38 -2.52 -1.02
CA GLY A 225 -2.23 -2.81 -2.18
C GLY A 225 -2.27 -1.73 -3.27
N GLY A 226 -1.62 -0.58 -3.07
CA GLY A 226 -1.39 0.43 -4.11
C GLY A 226 -0.23 0.05 -5.04
N SER A 227 -0.25 0.52 -6.30
CA SER A 227 0.69 0.10 -7.36
C SER A 227 1.39 1.28 -8.07
N SER A 228 1.55 2.42 -7.39
CA SER A 228 2.15 3.62 -7.96
C SER A 228 3.66 3.66 -7.68
N ARG A 229 4.48 4.00 -8.68
CA ARG A 229 5.92 4.24 -8.42
C ARG A 229 6.16 5.45 -7.52
N GLY A 230 5.20 6.39 -7.48
CA GLY A 230 5.36 7.69 -6.81
C GLY A 230 6.40 8.56 -7.51
N GLY A 231 6.92 9.56 -6.79
CA GLY A 231 8.01 10.43 -7.28
C GLY A 231 7.59 11.78 -7.91
N SER A 232 6.28 12.02 -8.12
CA SER A 232 5.76 13.36 -8.40
C SER A 232 5.23 14.01 -7.11
N VAL A 233 5.93 15.05 -6.61
CA VAL A 233 5.53 16.22 -5.77
C VAL A 233 4.30 16.06 -4.83
N PRO A 234 4.36 16.50 -3.55
CA PRO A 234 3.74 15.86 -2.37
C PRO A 234 2.28 15.42 -2.44
N GLU A 235 2.01 14.30 -1.76
CA GLU A 235 0.71 13.68 -1.44
C GLU A 235 -0.43 14.70 -1.21
N PRO A 236 -1.68 14.39 -1.62
CA PRO A 236 -2.87 15.23 -1.40
C PRO A 236 -3.08 15.67 0.04
N ALA A 237 -2.58 14.90 1.03
CA ALA A 237 -2.63 15.26 2.44
C ALA A 237 -1.87 16.56 2.74
N SER A 238 -0.75 16.83 2.06
CA SER A 238 0.01 18.08 2.21
C SER A 238 -0.75 19.27 1.64
N LEU A 239 -1.49 19.10 0.53
CA LEU A 239 -2.36 20.13 -0.03
C LEU A 239 -3.63 20.35 0.80
N ALA A 240 -4.21 19.29 1.36
CA ALA A 240 -5.36 19.37 2.24
C ALA A 240 -5.00 20.03 3.59
N LEU A 241 -3.83 19.72 4.15
CA LEU A 241 -3.35 20.32 5.38
C LEU A 241 -2.96 21.80 5.18
N LEU A 242 -2.32 22.13 4.04
CA LEU A 242 -2.05 23.51 3.66
C LEU A 242 -3.36 24.30 3.41
N GLY A 243 -4.33 23.67 2.73
CA GLY A 243 -5.65 24.25 2.49
C GLY A 243 -6.43 24.54 3.77
N THR A 244 -6.44 23.60 4.72
CA THR A 244 -7.12 23.79 6.02
C THR A 244 -6.42 24.82 6.90
N ALA A 245 -5.08 24.88 6.89
CA ALA A 245 -4.32 25.90 7.61
C ALA A 245 -4.60 27.33 7.08
N LEU A 246 -4.69 27.49 5.75
CA LEU A 246 -5.00 28.78 5.13
C LEU A 246 -6.44 29.23 5.41
N ILE A 247 -7.41 28.31 5.42
CA ILE A 247 -8.80 28.60 5.78
C ILE A 247 -8.90 28.99 7.26
N GLY A 248 -8.20 28.27 8.15
CA GLY A 248 -8.14 28.58 9.58
C GLY A 248 -7.56 29.98 9.86
N TYR A 249 -6.48 30.34 9.17
CA TYR A 249 -5.86 31.67 9.29
C TYR A 249 -6.78 32.79 8.80
N ALA A 250 -7.46 32.60 7.66
CA ALA A 250 -8.41 33.59 7.13
C ALA A 250 -9.62 33.80 8.06
N ALA A 251 -10.14 32.72 8.67
CA ALA A 251 -11.23 32.79 9.64
C ALA A 251 -10.81 33.50 10.94
N ALA A 252 -9.58 33.26 11.43
CA ALA A 252 -9.04 33.92 12.61
C ALA A 252 -8.87 35.43 12.38
N ARG A 253 -8.37 35.84 11.20
CA ARG A 253 -8.21 37.28 10.86
C ARG A 253 -9.53 38.03 10.77
N ARG A 254 -10.59 37.41 10.22
CA ARG A 254 -11.92 38.02 10.15
C ARG A 254 -12.54 38.26 11.52
N ARG A 255 -12.23 37.41 12.52
CA ARG A 255 -12.72 37.58 13.90
C ARG A 255 -12.03 38.70 14.68
N GLN A 256 -10.87 39.16 14.24
CA GLN A 256 -10.13 40.26 14.89
C GLN A 256 -10.47 41.64 14.31
N GLN A 257 -11.28 41.70 13.24
CA GLN A 257 -11.68 42.94 12.57
C GLN A 257 -13.18 43.26 12.74
N ALA A 258 -13.90 42.48 13.54
CA ALA A 258 -15.27 42.74 13.99
C ALA A 258 -15.26 42.99 15.49
#